data_AF-A0A162EIV8-F1
#
_entry.id   AF-A0A162EIV8-F1
#
_cell.length_a   1.000
_cell.length_b   1.000
_cell.length_c   1.000
_cell.angle_alpha   90.00
_cell.angle_beta   90.00
_cell.angle_gamma   90.00
#
_symmetry.space_group_name_H-M   'P 1'
#
loop_
_entity.id
_entity.type
_entity.pdbx_description
1 polymer ?
#
loop_
_entity_poly.entity_id
_entity_poly.type
_entity_poly.pdbx_seq_one_letter_code
_entity_poly.pdbx_strand_id
1 'polypeptide(L)'
;MQKSDLDFTNNTISITKTIYNENNKKKLILRNSMDDYRDKDFLFARTNGYPFITKNVAERIKRIIGFTDIKKKATPHFFRHTHISMLTEAKVDIATIMKRVGHEDMNTTMQIYTHVTNKMKKDAPLQVNNLYRDILKNVNL
;
A
#
# COMPACT_ATOMS: atom_id res chain seq x y z
N MET A 1 -0.29 13.68 -6.26
CA MET A 1 0.58 12.98 -7.22
C MET A 1 0.43 13.61 -8.59
N GLN A 2 1.54 14.10 -9.11
CA GLN A 2 1.71 14.68 -10.43
C GLN A 2 2.44 13.69 -11.34
N LYS A 3 2.39 13.89 -12.66
CA LYS A 3 3.10 13.01 -13.60
C LYS A 3 4.62 13.02 -13.37
N SER A 4 5.17 14.17 -12.98
CA SER A 4 6.59 14.33 -12.61
C SER A 4 7.04 13.49 -11.41
N ASP A 5 6.10 12.94 -10.63
CA ASP A 5 6.43 12.07 -9.51
C ASP A 5 6.82 10.66 -9.96
N LEU A 6 6.59 10.29 -11.24
CA LEU A 6 6.93 8.99 -11.81
C LEU A 6 8.27 9.02 -12.53
N ASP A 7 9.16 8.11 -12.17
CA ASP A 7 10.37 7.78 -12.92
C ASP A 7 10.29 6.32 -13.39
N PHE A 8 9.96 6.15 -14.67
CA PHE A 8 9.85 4.84 -15.31
C PHE A 8 11.19 4.16 -15.54
N THR A 9 12.29 4.91 -15.59
CA THR A 9 13.63 4.35 -15.79
C THR A 9 14.08 3.63 -14.53
N ASN A 10 13.86 4.27 -13.38
CA ASN A 10 14.23 3.73 -12.08
C ASN A 10 13.11 2.95 -11.39
N ASN A 11 11.92 2.85 -12.01
CA ASN A 11 10.71 2.29 -11.42
C ASN A 11 10.39 2.89 -10.03
N THR A 12 10.62 4.20 -9.88
CA THR A 12 10.41 4.92 -8.62
C THR A 12 9.26 5.90 -8.71
N ILE A 13 8.55 6.07 -7.59
CA ILE A 13 7.54 7.10 -7.40
C ILE A 13 7.99 8.00 -6.25
N SER A 14 8.19 9.28 -6.50
CA SER A 14 8.56 10.27 -5.48
C SER A 14 7.33 10.95 -4.90
N ILE A 15 6.92 10.57 -3.68
CA ILE A 15 5.71 11.09 -3.03
C ILE A 15 5.99 12.39 -2.23
N THR A 16 7.23 12.90 -2.28
CA THR A 16 7.79 13.93 -1.38
C THR A 16 7.19 15.33 -1.48
N LYS A 17 6.21 15.58 -2.35
CA LYS A 17 5.56 16.91 -2.51
C LYS A 17 4.02 16.87 -2.62
N THR A 18 3.38 15.78 -2.17
CA THR A 18 1.91 15.76 -2.03
C THR A 18 1.44 16.03 -0.59
N ILE A 19 2.34 16.46 0.31
CA ILE A 19 1.90 17.18 1.51
C ILE A 19 1.43 18.54 1.03
N TYR A 20 0.12 18.65 0.83
CA TYR A 20 -0.62 19.89 1.04
C TYR A 20 0.01 21.14 0.40
N ASN A 21 0.14 21.18 -0.93
CA ASN A 21 0.29 22.48 -1.56
C ASN A 21 -0.99 23.27 -1.23
N GLU A 22 -0.91 24.29 -0.36
CA GLU A 22 -2.06 25.11 0.05
C GLU A 22 -2.84 25.66 -1.16
N ASN A 23 -2.14 25.79 -2.29
CA ASN A 23 -2.67 26.10 -3.60
C ASN A 23 -3.78 25.14 -4.06
N ASN A 24 -3.73 23.85 -3.70
CA ASN A 24 -4.77 22.87 -4.02
C ASN A 24 -6.01 23.02 -3.13
N LYS A 25 -5.84 23.43 -1.86
CA LYS A 25 -6.94 23.65 -0.92
C LYS A 25 -7.71 24.93 -1.27
N LYS A 26 -7.01 26.04 -1.56
CA LYS A 26 -7.61 27.30 -2.03
C LYS A 26 -8.33 27.14 -3.37
N LYS A 27 -7.80 26.33 -4.30
CA LYS A 27 -8.43 26.05 -5.60
C LYS A 27 -9.66 25.12 -5.54
N LEU A 28 -9.91 24.40 -4.45
CA LEU A 28 -11.11 23.57 -4.29
C LEU A 28 -12.34 24.38 -3.85
N ILE A 29 -12.11 25.56 -3.27
CA ILE A 29 -13.15 26.46 -2.73
C ILE A 29 -13.80 27.32 -3.85
N LEU A 30 -13.10 27.55 -4.97
CA LEU A 30 -13.57 28.31 -6.14
C LEU A 30 -14.47 27.43 -7.04
N ARG A 31 -15.66 27.12 -6.53
CA ARG A 31 -16.50 26.00 -6.97
C ARG A 31 -17.51 26.30 -8.10
N ASN A 32 -17.43 27.44 -8.78
CA ASN A 32 -18.51 27.90 -9.66
C ASN A 32 -18.01 28.35 -11.06
N SER A 33 -17.71 27.40 -11.96
CA SER A 33 -18.03 27.49 -13.40
C SER A 33 -17.47 26.29 -14.18
N MET A 34 -18.19 25.86 -15.21
CA MET A 34 -17.82 24.77 -16.12
C MET A 34 -16.60 25.07 -17.00
N ASP A 35 -16.12 26.32 -17.02
CA ASP A 35 -14.95 26.79 -17.79
C ASP A 35 -13.59 26.61 -17.10
N ASP A 36 -13.54 26.04 -15.88
CA ASP A 36 -12.31 26.01 -15.07
C ASP A 36 -11.52 24.69 -15.23
N TYR A 37 -11.45 24.12 -16.44
CA TYR A 37 -10.52 23.04 -16.77
C TYR A 37 -9.10 23.60 -16.64
N ARG A 38 -8.41 23.18 -15.58
CA ARG A 38 -6.99 23.46 -15.40
C ARG A 38 -6.28 22.12 -15.35
N ASP A 39 -5.62 21.76 -16.45
CA ASP A 39 -4.63 20.69 -16.44
C ASP A 39 -3.50 21.08 -15.49
N LYS A 40 -3.55 20.56 -14.26
CA LYS A 40 -2.52 20.76 -13.23
C LYS A 40 -1.58 19.55 -13.15
N ASP A 41 -1.53 18.79 -14.23
CA ASP A 41 -0.61 17.67 -14.43
C ASP A 41 -0.71 16.60 -13.34
N PHE A 42 -1.92 16.43 -12.79
CA PHE A 42 -2.22 15.36 -11.85
C PHE A 42 -2.08 14.01 -12.56
N LEU A 43 -1.40 13.06 -11.93
CA LEU A 43 -1.29 11.72 -12.49
C LEU A 43 -2.65 11.03 -12.56
N PHE A 44 -3.49 11.24 -11.53
CA PHE A 44 -4.82 10.69 -11.46
C PHE A 44 -5.85 11.83 -11.42
N ALA A 45 -6.36 12.20 -12.59
CA ALA A 45 -7.38 13.23 -12.76
C ALA A 45 -8.70 12.66 -13.30
N ARG A 46 -9.80 13.33 -12.96
CA ARG A 46 -11.11 13.16 -13.60
C ARG A 46 -11.10 13.88 -14.96
N THR A 47 -12.13 13.63 -15.76
CA THR A 47 -12.30 14.25 -17.10
C THR A 47 -12.27 15.78 -17.07
N ASN A 48 -12.62 16.40 -15.94
CA ASN A 48 -12.57 17.84 -15.74
C ASN A 48 -11.20 18.38 -15.25
N GLY A 49 -10.13 17.57 -15.27
CA GLY A 49 -8.76 17.98 -14.90
C GLY A 49 -8.48 18.04 -13.39
N TYR A 50 -9.49 17.78 -12.54
CA TYR A 50 -9.34 17.76 -11.08
C TYR A 50 -8.94 16.38 -10.56
N PRO A 51 -8.23 16.28 -9.41
CA PRO A 51 -7.83 14.99 -8.86
C PRO A 51 -9.03 14.13 -8.49
N PHE A 52 -8.84 12.81 -8.46
CA PHE A 52 -9.87 11.90 -7.95
C PHE A 52 -10.19 12.18 -6.48
N ILE A 53 -11.47 12.05 -6.13
CA ILE A 53 -11.93 12.11 -4.75
C ILE A 53 -11.55 10.80 -4.05
N THR A 54 -10.92 10.89 -2.87
CA THR A 54 -10.49 9.73 -2.08
C THR A 54 -11.62 8.76 -1.76
N LYS A 55 -12.83 9.26 -1.47
CA LYS A 55 -14.04 8.44 -1.30
C LYS A 55 -14.30 7.51 -2.49
N ASN A 56 -14.05 7.97 -3.72
CA ASN A 56 -14.29 7.16 -4.91
C ASN A 56 -13.34 5.97 -5.01
N VAL A 57 -12.13 6.08 -4.42
CA VAL A 57 -11.19 4.95 -4.32
C VAL A 57 -11.77 3.87 -3.41
N ALA A 58 -12.30 4.25 -2.24
CA ALA A 58 -12.93 3.31 -1.32
C ALA A 58 -14.17 2.63 -1.93
N GLU A 59 -15.04 3.40 -2.60
CA GLU A 59 -16.22 2.84 -3.29
C GLU A 59 -15.81 1.90 -4.44
N ARG A 60 -14.76 2.25 -5.19
CA ARG A 60 -14.24 1.41 -6.26
C ARG A 60 -13.67 0.10 -5.71
N ILE A 61 -12.93 0.15 -4.60
CA ILE A 61 -12.45 -1.04 -3.89
C ILE A 61 -13.64 -1.91 -3.48
N LYS A 62 -14.65 -1.33 -2.82
CA LYS A 62 -15.86 -2.06 -2.39
C LYS A 62 -16.54 -2.77 -3.57
N ARG A 63 -16.67 -2.09 -4.70
CA ARG A 63 -17.23 -2.66 -5.93
C ARG A 63 -16.38 -3.83 -6.46
N ILE A 64 -15.06 -3.67 -6.52
CA ILE A 64 -14.15 -4.74 -7.00
C ILE A 64 -14.23 -5.97 -6.09
N ILE A 65 -14.23 -5.78 -4.77
CA ILE A 65 -14.35 -6.87 -3.80
C ILE A 65 -15.67 -7.63 -3.96
N GLY A 66 -16.75 -6.96 -4.37
CA GLY A 66 -18.02 -7.61 -4.67
C GLY A 66 -17.97 -8.65 -5.80
N PHE A 67 -16.92 -8.64 -6.63
CA PHE A 67 -16.66 -9.64 -7.67
C PHE A 67 -15.67 -10.73 -7.21
N THR A 68 -15.37 -10.81 -5.92
CA THR A 68 -14.41 -11.77 -5.35
C THR A 68 -15.04 -12.52 -4.18
N ASP A 69 -14.42 -13.62 -3.75
CA ASP A 69 -14.85 -14.35 -2.56
C ASP A 69 -14.40 -13.71 -1.23
N ILE A 70 -13.75 -12.55 -1.28
CA ILE A 70 -13.24 -11.85 -0.09
C ILE A 70 -14.43 -11.33 0.73
N LYS A 71 -14.67 -11.95 1.90
CA LYS A 71 -15.75 -11.55 2.83
C LYS A 71 -15.40 -10.37 3.72
N LYS A 72 -14.11 -10.03 3.84
CA LYS A 72 -13.64 -8.92 4.67
C LYS A 72 -13.86 -7.58 3.96
N LYS A 73 -14.21 -6.55 4.73
CA LYS A 73 -14.27 -5.17 4.22
C LYS A 73 -12.85 -4.71 3.84
N ALA A 74 -12.57 -4.60 2.54
CA ALA A 74 -11.31 -4.02 2.08
C ALA A 74 -11.39 -2.49 2.03
N THR A 75 -10.32 -1.85 2.46
CA THR A 75 -10.09 -0.41 2.40
C THR A 75 -8.67 -0.16 1.89
N PRO A 76 -8.27 1.06 1.52
CA PRO A 76 -6.87 1.36 1.22
C PRO A 76 -5.91 0.93 2.34
N HIS A 77 -6.31 1.11 3.60
CA HIS A 77 -5.51 0.66 4.74
C HIS A 77 -5.37 -0.87 4.75
N PHE A 78 -6.43 -1.64 4.48
CA PHE A 78 -6.36 -3.10 4.40
C PHE A 78 -5.22 -3.59 3.49
N PHE A 79 -5.06 -3.00 2.30
CA PHE A 79 -3.97 -3.34 1.38
C PHE A 79 -2.60 -2.95 1.92
N ARG A 80 -2.49 -1.82 2.64
CA ARG A 80 -1.26 -1.42 3.34
C ARG A 80 -0.87 -2.45 4.40
N HIS A 81 -1.83 -2.95 5.18
CA HIS A 81 -1.58 -4.02 6.15
C HIS A 81 -1.07 -5.28 5.45
N THR A 82 -1.75 -5.73 4.39
CA THR A 82 -1.33 -6.90 3.61
C THR A 82 0.08 -6.75 3.06
N HIS A 83 0.41 -5.57 2.53
CA HIS A 83 1.75 -5.28 2.00
C HIS A 83 2.84 -5.35 3.09
N ILE A 84 2.58 -4.80 4.28
CA ILE A 84 3.50 -4.90 5.43
C ILE A 84 3.67 -6.36 5.85
N SER A 85 2.58 -7.13 5.93
CA SER A 85 2.66 -8.56 6.25
C SER A 85 3.50 -9.33 5.24
N MET A 86 3.28 -9.11 3.93
CA MET A 86 4.05 -9.77 2.86
C MET A 86 5.54 -9.45 2.95
N LEU A 87 5.91 -8.18 3.19
CA LEU A 87 7.31 -7.78 3.37
C LEU A 87 7.93 -8.44 4.60
N THR A 88 7.16 -8.54 5.69
CA THR A 88 7.62 -9.18 6.93
C THR A 88 7.82 -10.69 6.73
N GLU A 89 6.90 -11.36 6.05
CA GLU A 89 7.02 -12.78 5.69
C GLU A 89 8.21 -13.03 4.75
N ALA A 90 8.50 -12.07 3.86
CA ALA A 90 9.69 -12.06 3.02
C ALA A 90 11.00 -11.68 3.77
N LYS A 91 10.94 -11.56 5.11
CA LYS A 91 12.08 -11.25 5.99
C LYS A 91 12.75 -9.90 5.71
N VAL A 92 12.01 -8.94 5.15
CA VAL A 92 12.49 -7.56 4.99
C VAL A 92 12.56 -6.91 6.37
N ASP A 93 13.63 -6.17 6.65
CA ASP A 93 13.82 -5.52 7.94
C ASP A 93 12.78 -4.40 8.17
N ILE A 94 12.40 -4.19 9.44
CA ILE A 94 11.35 -3.23 9.80
C ILE A 94 11.70 -1.78 9.41
N ALA A 95 12.97 -1.39 9.43
CA ALA A 95 13.37 -0.03 9.06
C ALA A 95 13.13 0.23 7.57
N THR A 96 13.46 -0.74 6.71
CA THR A 96 13.15 -0.73 5.28
C THR A 96 11.65 -0.74 5.03
N ILE A 97 10.88 -1.56 5.75
CA ILE A 97 9.41 -1.57 5.64
C ILE A 97 8.84 -0.20 5.99
N MET A 98 9.26 0.39 7.11
CA MET A 98 8.81 1.71 7.57
C MET A 98 9.13 2.81 6.56
N LYS A 99 10.35 2.83 6.02
CA LYS A 99 10.74 3.77 4.97
C LYS A 99 9.87 3.61 3.72
N ARG A 100 9.49 2.38 3.37
CA ARG A 100 8.68 2.06 2.19
C ARG A 100 7.21 2.46 2.33
N VAL A 101 6.62 2.29 3.51
CA VAL A 101 5.21 2.66 3.74
C VAL A 101 5.04 4.12 4.18
N GLY A 102 6.11 4.75 4.68
CA GLY A 102 6.11 6.11 5.22
C GLY A 102 5.81 6.16 6.72
N HIS A 103 6.35 7.17 7.40
CA HIS A 103 6.39 7.28 8.86
C HIS A 103 5.09 7.74 9.54
N GLU A 104 4.05 8.09 8.78
CA GLU A 104 2.79 8.59 9.37
C GLU A 104 2.09 7.58 10.29
N ASP A 105 2.36 6.28 10.13
CA ASP A 105 1.71 5.23 10.90
C ASP A 105 2.69 4.15 11.40
N MET A 106 3.63 4.61 12.22
CA MET A 106 4.65 3.79 12.86
C MET A 106 4.05 2.71 13.78
N ASN A 107 3.03 3.07 14.57
CA ASN A 107 2.41 2.18 15.54
C ASN A 107 1.71 1.00 14.86
N THR A 108 0.91 1.25 13.83
CA THR A 108 0.25 0.16 13.10
C THR A 108 1.27 -0.72 12.36
N THR A 109 2.30 -0.14 11.77
CA THR A 109 3.39 -0.91 11.13
C THR A 109 4.05 -1.86 12.13
N MET A 110 4.40 -1.36 13.32
CA MET A 110 4.99 -2.15 14.40
C MET A 110 4.06 -3.27 14.89
N GLN A 111 2.77 -2.98 15.06
CA GLN A 111 1.77 -3.97 15.48
C GLN A 111 1.65 -5.13 14.48
N ILE A 112 1.56 -4.82 13.17
CA ILE A 112 1.49 -5.85 12.12
C ILE A 112 2.78 -6.67 12.10
N TYR A 113 3.93 -6.00 12.10
CA TYR A 113 5.24 -6.65 12.07
C TYR A 113 5.40 -7.62 13.26
N THR A 114 5.05 -7.16 14.47
CA THR A 114 5.11 -7.97 15.69
C THR A 114 4.17 -9.19 15.60
N HIS A 115 2.95 -8.99 15.11
CA HIS A 115 1.99 -10.08 14.94
C HIS A 115 2.49 -11.15 13.97
N VAL A 116 3.01 -10.74 12.81
CA VAL A 116 3.51 -11.66 11.78
C VAL A 116 4.77 -12.39 12.25
N THR A 117 5.74 -11.68 12.84
CA THR A 117 6.96 -12.30 13.36
C THR A 117 6.68 -13.28 14.49
N ASN A 118 5.72 -13.00 15.38
CA ASN A 118 5.31 -13.95 16.42
C ASN A 118 4.70 -15.23 15.83
N LYS A 119 3.90 -15.11 14.77
CA LYS A 119 3.37 -16.26 14.03
C LYS A 119 4.51 -17.08 13.41
N MET A 120 5.44 -16.41 12.71
CA MET A 120 6.61 -17.07 12.12
C MET A 120 7.46 -17.82 13.16
N LYS A 121 7.65 -17.24 14.36
CA LYS A 121 8.37 -17.89 15.46
C LYS A 121 7.66 -19.15 15.96
N LYS A 122 6.33 -19.10 16.09
CA LYS A 122 5.52 -20.26 16.48
C LYS A 122 5.61 -21.39 15.45
N ASP A 123 5.69 -21.03 14.17
CA ASP A 123 5.76 -21.99 13.06
C ASP A 123 7.19 -22.50 12.80
N ALA A 124 8.22 -21.88 13.40
CA ALA A 124 9.63 -22.21 13.17
C ALA A 124 10.01 -23.67 13.52
N PRO A 125 9.56 -24.26 14.65
CA PRO A 125 9.83 -25.68 14.93
C PRO A 125 9.24 -26.61 13.86
N LEU A 126 8.08 -26.25 13.31
CA LEU A 126 7.43 -27.01 12.24
C LEU A 126 8.24 -26.93 10.94
N GLN A 127 8.77 -25.75 10.61
CA GLN A 127 9.64 -25.56 9.43
C GLN A 127 10.94 -26.35 9.55
N VAL A 128 11.58 -26.34 10.73
CA VAL A 128 12.76 -27.16 11.02
C VAL A 128 12.42 -28.63 10.82
N ASN A 129 11.35 -29.12 11.43
CA ASN A 129 10.95 -30.52 11.32
C ASN A 129 10.68 -30.94 9.86
N ASN A 130 9.98 -30.10 9.09
CA ASN A 130 9.72 -30.37 7.67
C ASN A 130 11.02 -30.40 6.84
N LEU A 131 11.91 -29.44 7.04
CA LEU A 131 13.20 -29.39 6.33
C LEU A 131 14.05 -30.64 6.62
N TYR A 132 14.18 -31.03 7.89
CA TYR A 132 14.95 -32.21 8.26
C TYR A 132 14.24 -33.52 7.87
N ARG A 133 12.90 -33.58 7.87
CA ARG A 133 12.17 -34.74 7.32
C ARG A 133 12.43 -34.93 5.83
N ASP A 134 12.46 -33.87 5.05
CA ASP A 134 12.74 -33.97 3.61
C ASP A 134 14.19 -34.37 3.35
N ILE A 135 15.14 -33.87 4.15
CA ILE A 135 16.54 -34.33 4.11
C ILE A 135 16.62 -35.82 4.45
N LEU A 136 15.97 -36.28 5.52
CA LEU A 136 15.97 -37.67 5.95
C LEU A 136 15.24 -38.61 4.96
N LYS A 137 14.26 -38.12 4.20
CA LYS A 137 13.63 -38.89 3.13
C LYS A 137 14.49 -39.00 1.87
N ASN A 138 15.27 -37.96 1.58
CA ASN A 138 16.16 -37.94 0.41
C ASN A 138 17.49 -38.67 0.67
N VAL A 139 17.86 -38.85 1.94
CA VAL A 139 18.94 -39.72 2.38
C VAL A 139 18.33 -41.07 2.74
N ASN A 140 18.04 -41.90 1.72
CA ASN A 140 17.58 -43.28 1.94
C ASN A 140 18.58 -44.05 2.83
N LEU A 141 18.16 -44.34 4.06
CA LEU A 141 18.31 -45.65 4.69
C LEU A 141 17.02 -46.44 4.46
#